data_AF-A0A2M8PIY9-F1
#
_entry.id   AF-A0A2M8PIY9-F1
#
_cell.length_a   1.000
_cell.length_b   1.000
_cell.length_c   1.000
_cell.angle_alpha   90.00
_cell.angle_beta   90.00
_cell.angle_gamma   90.00
#
_symmetry.space_group_name_H-M   'P 1'
#
loop_
_entity.id
_entity.type
_entity.pdbx_description
1 polymer ?
#
loop_
_entity_poly.entity_id
_entity_poly.type
_entity_poly.pdbx_seq_one_letter_code
_entity_poly.pdbx_strand_id
1 'polypeptide(L)'
;MQQLNFDLGETIDILRQQVRNFVENEIMPIADQVDRDNAFPNDLWPKFGDMGLLGLTVSEEYGGSGLGYLAHAVVMEEISRASASIALSYGAHSNLC
;
A
#
# COMPACT_ATOMS: atom_id res chain seq x y z
N MET A 1 11.86 12.36 13.52
CA MET A 1 11.05 13.59 13.39
C MET A 1 9.75 13.36 14.15
N GLN A 2 9.30 14.27 15.01
CA GLN A 2 7.94 14.17 15.55
C GLN A 2 6.97 14.48 14.41
N GLN A 3 6.16 13.49 14.03
CA GLN A 3 5.04 13.67 13.10
C GLN A 3 3.82 14.17 13.87
N LEU A 4 3.07 15.08 13.24
CA LEU A 4 1.74 15.46 13.70
C LEU A 4 0.84 14.21 13.68
N ASN A 5 0.22 13.88 14.81
CA ASN A 5 -0.82 12.87 14.84
C ASN A 5 -2.16 13.50 14.40
N PHE A 6 -2.77 12.94 13.37
CA PHE A 6 -4.04 13.40 12.81
C PHE A 6 -5.27 12.73 13.43
N ASP A 7 -5.07 11.76 14.34
CA ASP A 7 -6.15 11.02 15.02
C ASP A 7 -7.15 10.40 14.02
N LEU A 8 -6.62 9.59 13.10
CA LEU A 8 -7.40 9.01 11.99
C LEU A 8 -8.29 7.83 12.41
N GLY A 9 -8.22 7.45 13.69
CA GLY A 9 -8.89 6.31 14.28
C GLY A 9 -8.06 5.03 14.22
N GLU A 10 -8.35 4.12 15.16
CA GLU A 10 -7.58 2.89 15.41
C GLU A 10 -7.43 2.02 14.16
N THR A 11 -8.48 1.86 13.35
CA THR A 11 -8.44 1.06 12.12
C THR A 11 -7.39 1.56 11.13
N ILE A 12 -7.33 2.88 10.89
CA ILE A 12 -6.38 3.46 9.93
C ILE A 12 -4.97 3.46 10.50
N ASP A 13 -4.81 3.64 11.82
CA ASP A 13 -3.51 3.61 12.47
C ASP A 13 -2.90 2.20 12.45
N ILE A 14 -3.70 1.17 12.71
CA ILE A 14 -3.27 -0.24 12.58
C ILE A 14 -2.91 -0.55 11.13
N LEU A 15 -3.75 -0.17 10.17
CA LEU A 15 -3.48 -0.36 8.74
C LEU A 15 -2.16 0.31 8.33
N ARG A 16 -1.95 1.57 8.74
CA ARG A 16 -0.71 2.32 8.48
C ARG A 16 0.49 1.55 9.01
N GLN A 17 0.42 1.06 10.24
CA GLN A 17 1.54 0.34 10.86
C GLN A 17 1.82 -0.99 10.16
N GLN A 18 0.78 -1.73 9.77
CA GLN A 18 0.93 -2.99 9.03
C GLN A 18 1.57 -2.76 7.65
N VAL A 19 1.08 -1.77 6.90
CA VAL A 19 1.65 -1.42 5.59
C VAL A 19 3.06 -0.89 5.74
N ARG A 20 3.36 -0.05 6.74
CA ARG A 20 4.72 0.42 7.01
C ARG A 20 5.68 -0.73 7.25
N ASN A 21 5.31 -1.68 8.11
CA ASN A 21 6.14 -2.85 8.39
C ASN A 21 6.39 -3.67 7.12
N PHE A 22 5.35 -3.90 6.31
CA PHE A 22 5.51 -4.59 5.03
C PHE A 22 6.45 -3.84 4.09
N VAL A 23 6.25 -2.53 3.94
CA VAL A 23 7.05 -1.67 3.09
C VAL A 23 8.52 -1.68 3.49
N GLU A 24 8.83 -1.53 4.77
CA GLU A 24 10.20 -1.52 5.30
C GLU A 24 10.93 -2.85 5.06
N ASN A 25 10.22 -3.98 5.17
CA ASN A 25 10.81 -5.31 5.05
C ASN A 25 10.85 -5.86 3.62
N GLU A 26 9.86 -5.52 2.79
CA GLU A 26 9.65 -6.18 1.48
C GLU A 26 9.89 -5.25 0.29
N ILE A 27 9.56 -3.96 0.41
CA ILE A 27 9.63 -3.01 -0.73
C ILE A 27 10.91 -2.18 -0.69
N MET A 28 11.24 -1.61 0.47
CA MET A 28 12.39 -0.72 0.62
C MET A 28 13.72 -1.39 0.22
N PRO A 29 13.99 -2.67 0.54
CA PRO A 29 15.23 -3.32 0.12
C PRO A 29 15.39 -3.51 -1.39
N ILE A 30 14.28 -3.52 -2.15
CA ILE A 30 14.29 -3.80 -3.59
C ILE A 30 14.03 -2.56 -4.46
N ALA A 31 13.68 -1.42 -3.86
CA ALA A 31 13.27 -0.20 -4.59
C ALA A 31 14.29 0.26 -5.63
N ASP A 32 15.57 0.35 -5.25
CA ASP A 32 16.66 0.75 -6.15
C ASP A 32 16.90 -0.24 -7.29
N GLN A 33 16.67 -1.54 -7.04
CA GLN A 33 16.83 -2.57 -8.07
C GLN A 33 15.70 -2.49 -9.09
N VAL A 34 14.47 -2.27 -8.62
CA VAL A 34 13.28 -2.11 -9.46
C VAL A 34 13.41 -0.89 -10.39
N ASP A 35 13.96 0.22 -9.89
CA ASP A 35 14.26 1.40 -10.71
C ASP A 35 15.30 1.09 -11.80
N ARG A 36 16.43 0.48 -11.42
CA ARG A 36 17.52 0.12 -12.37
C ARG A 36 17.08 -0.87 -13.44
N ASP A 37 16.34 -1.89 -13.05
CA ASP A 37 15.88 -2.95 -13.97
C ASP A 37 14.69 -2.50 -14.81
N ASN A 38 14.04 -1.39 -14.43
CA ASN A 38 12.85 -0.86 -15.09
C ASN A 38 11.75 -1.93 -15.25
N ALA A 39 11.55 -2.72 -14.19
CA ALA A 39 10.64 -3.86 -14.19
C ALA A 39 9.91 -3.97 -12.85
N PHE A 40 8.59 -4.14 -12.91
CA PHE A 40 7.79 -4.32 -11.70
C PHE A 40 8.02 -5.73 -11.08
N PRO A 41 8.25 -5.82 -9.76
CA PRO A 41 8.40 -7.10 -9.06
C PRO A 41 7.04 -7.78 -8.89
N ASN A 42 6.68 -8.67 -9.83
CA ASN A 42 5.34 -9.29 -9.89
C ASN A 42 4.97 -10.14 -8.67
N ASP A 43 5.92 -10.56 -7.85
CA ASP A 43 5.68 -11.27 -6.59
C ASP A 43 5.03 -10.39 -5.52
N LEU A 44 5.03 -9.06 -5.69
CA LEU A 44 4.30 -8.16 -4.81
C LEU A 44 2.78 -8.24 -4.99
N TRP A 45 2.26 -8.62 -6.16
CA TRP A 45 0.81 -8.67 -6.38
C TRP A 45 0.10 -9.67 -5.44
N PRO A 46 0.55 -10.94 -5.34
CA PRO A 46 -0.01 -11.86 -4.34
C PRO A 46 0.10 -11.32 -2.92
N LYS A 47 1.25 -10.75 -2.53
CA LYS A 47 1.47 -10.21 -1.18
C LYS A 47 0.48 -9.08 -0.85
N PHE A 48 0.25 -8.17 -1.78
CA PHE A 48 -0.75 -7.11 -1.63
C PHE A 48 -2.17 -7.68 -1.52
N GLY A 49 -2.48 -8.72 -2.30
CA GLY A 49 -3.76 -9.42 -2.26
C GLY A 49 -4.02 -10.10 -0.90
N ASP A 50 -3.03 -10.83 -0.37
CA ASP A 50 -3.09 -11.50 0.93
C ASP A 50 -3.29 -10.51 2.09
N MET A 51 -2.78 -9.28 1.94
CA MET A 51 -2.99 -8.18 2.87
C MET A 51 -4.32 -7.42 2.67
N GLY A 52 -5.10 -7.77 1.64
CA GLY A 52 -6.35 -7.08 1.30
C GLY A 52 -6.17 -5.70 0.65
N LEU A 53 -4.95 -5.31 0.28
CA LEU A 53 -4.66 -3.94 -0.17
C LEU A 53 -5.20 -3.66 -1.58
N LEU A 54 -5.33 -4.68 -2.42
CA LEU A 54 -5.78 -4.52 -3.81
C LEU A 54 -7.26 -4.14 -3.92
N GLY A 55 -8.07 -4.48 -2.91
CA GLY A 55 -9.52 -4.25 -2.87
C GLY A 55 -9.96 -3.32 -1.74
N LEU A 56 -9.12 -2.36 -1.35
CA LEU A 56 -9.31 -1.56 -0.13
C LEU A 56 -10.66 -0.84 -0.06
N THR A 57 -11.10 -0.27 -1.19
CA THR A 57 -12.38 0.46 -1.32
C THR A 57 -13.48 -0.37 -1.97
N VAL A 58 -13.22 -1.64 -2.27
CA VAL A 58 -14.21 -2.58 -2.84
C VAL A 58 -15.03 -3.16 -1.70
N SER A 59 -16.31 -3.46 -1.93
CA SER A 59 -17.17 -4.06 -0.90
C SER A 59 -16.72 -5.49 -0.53
N GLU A 60 -17.00 -5.88 0.70
CA GLU A 60 -16.71 -7.22 1.22
C GLU A 60 -17.40 -8.34 0.42
N GLU A 61 -18.56 -8.06 -0.20
CA GLU A 61 -19.28 -9.01 -1.07
C GLU A 61 -18.41 -9.52 -2.24
N TYR A 62 -17.49 -8.68 -2.72
CA TYR A 62 -16.56 -9.02 -3.80
C TYR A 62 -15.14 -9.36 -3.28
N GLY A 63 -14.99 -9.56 -1.96
CA GLY A 63 -13.71 -9.83 -1.32
C GLY A 63 -12.85 -8.60 -1.03
N GLY A 64 -13.42 -7.39 -1.11
CA GLY A 64 -12.74 -6.15 -0.73
C GLY A 64 -12.79 -5.87 0.78
N SER A 65 -12.11 -4.82 1.22
CA SER A 65 -12.05 -4.44 2.65
C SER A 65 -13.16 -3.46 3.08
N GLY A 66 -13.94 -2.92 2.14
CA GLY A 66 -15.04 -1.99 2.44
C GLY A 66 -14.61 -0.67 3.10
N LEU A 67 -13.32 -0.32 3.05
CA LEU A 67 -12.78 0.90 3.66
C LEU A 67 -12.94 2.12 2.74
N GLY A 68 -12.66 3.30 3.27
CA GLY A 68 -12.77 4.57 2.53
C GLY A 68 -11.46 5.03 1.89
N TYR A 69 -11.55 6.09 1.08
CA TYR A 69 -10.39 6.68 0.40
C TYR A 69 -9.32 7.24 1.34
N LEU A 70 -9.66 7.60 2.57
CA LEU A 70 -8.64 8.00 3.55
C LEU A 70 -7.71 6.85 3.91
N ALA A 71 -8.26 5.65 4.12
CA ALA A 71 -7.46 4.44 4.36
C ALA A 71 -6.61 4.12 3.12
N HIS A 72 -7.19 4.20 1.92
CA HIS A 72 -6.46 3.98 0.66
C HIS A 72 -5.32 4.98 0.47
N ALA A 73 -5.54 6.27 0.75
CA ALA A 73 -4.52 7.31 0.67
C ALA A 73 -3.36 7.05 1.64
N VAL A 74 -3.64 6.55 2.85
CA VAL A 74 -2.59 6.17 3.81
C VAL A 74 -1.76 4.99 3.29
N VAL A 75 -2.38 3.98 2.69
CA VAL A 75 -1.65 2.86 2.08
C VAL A 75 -0.80 3.33 0.91
N MET A 76 -1.36 4.18 0.04
CA MET A 76 -0.62 4.80 -1.05
C MET A 76 0.57 5.62 -0.54
N GLU A 77 0.39 6.40 0.53
CA GLU A 77 1.47 7.18 1.17
C GLU A 77 2.61 6.28 1.65
N GLU A 78 2.30 5.21 2.38
CA GLU A 78 3.32 4.32 2.95
C GLU A 78 4.06 3.55 1.84
N ILE A 79 3.38 3.03 0.81
CA ILE A 79 4.06 2.35 -0.31
C ILE A 79 4.93 3.35 -1.10
N SER A 80 4.42 4.55 -1.37
CA SER A 80 5.16 5.61 -2.07
C SER A 80 6.42 6.05 -1.33
N ARG A 81 6.43 5.97 0.00
CA ARG A 81 7.58 6.32 0.83
C ARG A 81 8.79 5.42 0.54
N ALA A 82 8.59 4.17 0.11
CA ALA A 82 9.69 3.29 -0.28
C ALA A 82 9.96 3.28 -1.78
N SER A 83 8.93 3.23 -2.63
CA SER A 83 9.10 3.20 -4.07
C SER A 83 7.91 3.84 -4.78
N ALA A 84 8.16 4.98 -5.42
CA ALA A 84 7.13 5.68 -6.19
C ALA A 84 6.66 4.89 -7.43
N SER A 85 7.53 4.10 -8.05
CA SER A 85 7.19 3.29 -9.22
C SER A 85 6.24 2.14 -8.85
N ILE A 86 6.54 1.42 -7.76
CA ILE A 86 5.68 0.36 -7.24
C ILE A 86 4.34 0.94 -6.76
N ALA A 87 4.38 2.08 -6.05
CA ALA A 87 3.17 2.74 -5.59
C ALA A 87 2.26 3.17 -6.73
N LEU A 88 2.82 3.67 -7.85
CA LEU A 88 2.01 4.04 -9.02
C LEU A 88 1.30 2.83 -9.62
N SER A 89 1.99 1.69 -9.76
CA SER A 89 1.36 0.45 -10.22
C SER A 89 0.26 -0.01 -9.28
N TYR A 90 0.52 -0.03 -7.96
CA TYR A 90 -0.48 -0.35 -6.94
C TYR A 90 -1.68 0.60 -7.02
N GLY A 91 -1.45 1.91 -7.11
CA GLY A 91 -2.51 2.92 -7.15
C GLY A 91 -3.36 2.80 -8.41
N ALA A 92 -2.74 2.54 -9.56
CA ALA A 92 -3.47 2.29 -10.80
C ALA A 92 -4.40 1.07 -10.67
N HIS A 93 -3.89 -0.05 -10.14
CA HIS A 93 -4.69 -1.26 -9.96
C HIS A 93 -5.80 -1.10 -8.89
N SER A 94 -5.43 -0.65 -7.69
CA SER A 94 -6.36 -0.63 -6.55
C SER A 94 -7.39 0.51 -6.61
N ASN A 95 -7.23 1.49 -7.51
CA ASN A 95 -8.10 2.67 -7.58
C ASN A 95 -8.62 2.99 -8.98
N LEU A 96 -7.82 2.83 -10.04
CA LEU A 96 -8.25 3.19 -11.41
C LEU A 96 -8.92 2.02 -12.14
N CYS A 97 -8.36 0.80 -12.02
CA CYS A 97 -8.88 -0.39 -12.71
C CYS A 97 -8.53 -1.73 -12.06
#